data_AF-A0A839WR88-F1
#
_entry.id   AF-A0A839WR88-F1
#
_cell.length_a   1.000
_cell.length_b   1.000
_cell.length_c   1.000
_cell.angle_alpha   90.00
_cell.angle_beta   90.00
_cell.angle_gamma   90.00
#
_symmetry.space_group_name_H-M   'P 1'
#
loop_
_entity.id
_entity.type
_entity.pdbx_description
1 polymer ?
#
loop_
_entity_poly.entity_id
_entity_poly.type
_entity_poly.pdbx_seq_one_letter_code
_entity_poly.pdbx_strand_id
1 'polypeptide(L)'
;MSGLEVLHHDLAALDAAIADDDLATAAGLLDAYQQRLEDTVASAAAPLPAPALRALLDAQLALTARLGVRRDAAAAQLRQAHRANAASRVYAGLEQAP
;
A
#
# COMPACT_ATOMS: atom_id res chain seq x y z
N MET A 1 18.72 17.09 -5.34
CA MET A 1 17.26 16.85 -5.34
C MET A 1 16.61 17.73 -4.31
N SER A 2 15.49 18.37 -4.64
CA SER A 2 14.68 19.12 -3.67
C SER A 2 13.95 18.18 -2.71
N GLY A 3 13.52 18.66 -1.53
CA GLY A 3 12.74 17.83 -0.58
C GLY A 3 11.48 17.23 -1.21
N LEU A 4 10.81 17.97 -2.09
CA LEU A 4 9.65 17.49 -2.84
C LEU A 4 9.98 16.41 -3.87
N GLU A 5 11.14 16.45 -4.50
CA GLU A 5 11.61 15.39 -5.41
C GLU A 5 11.90 14.10 -4.65
N VAL A 6 12.47 14.20 -3.44
CA VAL A 6 12.70 13.02 -2.59
C VAL A 6 11.37 12.40 -2.18
N LEU A 7 10.38 13.20 -1.80
CA LEU A 7 9.03 12.69 -1.45
C LEU A 7 8.35 11.98 -2.63
N HIS A 8 8.51 12.46 -3.87
CA HIS A 8 8.01 11.75 -5.04
C HIS A 8 8.75 10.41 -5.26
N HIS A 9 10.06 10.39 -5.03
CA HIS A 9 10.85 9.17 -5.14
C HIS A 9 10.44 8.13 -4.08
N ASP A 10 10.23 8.56 -2.84
CA ASP A 10 9.77 7.72 -1.74
C ASP A 10 8.40 7.08 -2.07
N LEU A 11 7.46 7.84 -2.65
CA LEU A 11 6.17 7.28 -3.12
C LEU A 11 6.34 6.26 -4.25
N ALA A 12 7.28 6.47 -5.17
CA ALA A 12 7.56 5.51 -6.25
C ALA A 12 8.20 4.22 -5.70
N ALA A 13 9.12 4.33 -4.73
CA ALA A 13 9.72 3.19 -4.05
C ALA A 13 8.68 2.41 -3.24
N LEU A 14 7.77 3.12 -2.56
CA LEU A 14 6.67 2.51 -1.83
C LEU A 14 5.73 1.74 -2.78
N ASP A 15 5.38 2.32 -3.93
CA ASP A 15 4.56 1.66 -4.95
C ASP A 15 5.23 0.39 -5.49
N ALA A 16 6.55 0.42 -5.70
CA ALA A 16 7.33 -0.74 -6.15
C ALA A 16 7.35 -1.86 -5.09
N ALA A 17 7.64 -1.54 -3.83
CA ALA A 17 7.64 -2.52 -2.74
C ALA A 17 6.24 -3.16 -2.54
N ILE A 18 5.19 -2.36 -2.69
CA ILE A 18 3.81 -2.84 -2.70
C ILE A 18 3.59 -3.78 -3.89
N ALA A 19 4.00 -3.40 -5.10
CA ALA A 19 3.84 -4.24 -6.30
C ALA A 19 4.55 -5.61 -6.17
N ASP A 20 5.72 -5.65 -5.52
CA ASP A 20 6.50 -6.86 -5.26
C ASP A 20 5.99 -7.68 -4.06
N ASP A 21 4.91 -7.24 -3.41
CA ASP A 21 4.34 -7.84 -2.19
C ASP A 21 5.30 -7.85 -0.98
N ASP A 22 6.35 -7.05 -1.03
CA ASP A 22 7.25 -6.81 0.11
C ASP A 22 6.64 -5.78 1.06
N LEU A 23 5.64 -6.23 1.82
CA LEU A 23 4.91 -5.39 2.76
C LEU A 23 5.76 -4.93 3.95
N ALA A 24 6.81 -5.66 4.30
CA ALA A 24 7.73 -5.28 5.36
C ALA A 24 8.57 -4.06 4.93
N THR A 25 9.12 -4.10 3.71
CA THR A 25 9.82 -2.95 3.14
C THR A 25 8.88 -1.78 2.88
N ALA A 26 7.66 -2.04 2.39
CA ALA A 26 6.66 -1.00 2.20
C ALA A 26 6.31 -0.27 3.50
N ALA A 27 6.18 -0.98 4.63
CA ALA A 27 5.94 -0.35 5.93
C ALA A 27 7.08 0.58 6.35
N GLY A 28 8.33 0.12 6.23
CA GLY A 28 9.50 0.95 6.54
C GLY A 28 9.63 2.19 5.63
N LEU A 29 9.30 2.06 4.34
CA LEU A 29 9.27 3.17 3.40
C LEU A 29 8.18 4.19 3.74
N LEU A 30 7.01 3.73 4.19
CA LEU A 30 5.91 4.61 4.60
C LEU A 30 6.28 5.45 5.83
N ASP A 31 6.88 4.84 6.85
CA ASP A 31 7.31 5.55 8.06
C ASP A 31 8.39 6.60 7.72
N ALA A 32 9.37 6.21 6.89
CA ALA A 32 10.41 7.13 6.42
C ALA A 32 9.84 8.29 5.60
N TYR A 33 8.86 8.00 4.73
CA TYR A 33 8.17 9.02 3.94
C TYR A 33 7.41 10.02 4.83
N GLN A 34 6.70 9.54 5.85
CA GLN A 34 5.96 10.40 6.79
C GLN A 34 6.89 11.35 7.53
N GLN A 35 7.97 10.83 8.10
CA GLN A 35 8.97 11.66 8.78
C GLN A 35 9.55 12.72 7.84
N ARG A 36 9.91 12.32 6.61
CA ARG A 36 10.49 13.24 5.63
C ARG A 36 9.50 14.30 5.16
N LEU A 37 8.21 13.98 5.09
CA LEU A 37 7.15 14.92 4.75
C LEU A 37 7.06 16.01 5.81
N GLU A 38 7.04 15.62 7.09
CA GLU A 38 7.02 16.54 8.23
C GLU A 38 8.26 17.44 8.22
N ASP A 39 9.45 16.87 8.02
CA ASP A 39 10.71 17.61 7.95
C ASP A 39 10.71 18.61 6.77
N THR A 40 10.18 18.20 5.61
CA THR A 40 10.12 19.05 4.41
C THR A 40 9.18 20.24 4.61
N VAL A 41 8.05 20.02 5.30
CA VAL A 41 7.10 21.10 5.62
C VAL A 41 7.68 22.02 6.70
N ALA A 42 8.33 21.48 7.73
CA ALA A 42 8.90 22.24 8.83
C ALA A 42 10.12 23.09 8.41
N SER A 43 10.93 22.58 7.48
CA SER A 43 12.14 23.27 6.99
C SER A 43 11.91 24.22 5.82
N ALA A 44 10.67 24.33 5.33
CA ALA A 44 10.33 25.18 4.19
C ALA A 44 10.49 26.68 4.55
N ALA A 45 11.63 27.26 4.19
CA ALA A 45 11.91 28.69 4.39
C ALA A 45 11.07 29.62 3.48
N ALA A 46 10.51 29.07 2.41
CA ALA A 46 9.58 29.75 1.51
C ALA A 46 8.41 28.79 1.18
N PRO A 47 7.23 29.32 0.79
CA PRO A 47 6.12 28.49 0.39
C PRO A 47 6.52 27.49 -0.69
N LEU A 48 6.19 26.22 -0.46
CA LEU A 48 6.44 25.16 -1.43
C LEU A 48 5.64 25.41 -2.71
N PRO A 49 6.21 25.13 -3.90
CA PRO A 49 5.55 25.40 -5.17
C PRO A 49 4.26 24.58 -5.29
N ALA A 50 3.14 25.29 -5.45
CA ALA A 50 1.79 24.69 -5.52
C ALA A 50 1.66 23.58 -6.60
N PRO A 51 2.25 23.68 -7.81
CA PRO A 51 2.20 22.59 -8.78
C PRO A 51 2.86 21.30 -8.30
N ALA A 52 3.98 21.41 -7.57
CA ALA A 52 4.71 20.25 -7.06
C ALA A 52 3.99 19.61 -5.87
N LEU A 53 3.34 20.42 -5.01
CA LEU A 53 2.44 19.92 -3.98
C LEU A 53 1.24 19.18 -4.57
N ARG A 54 0.68 19.70 -5.67
CA ARG A 54 -0.44 19.06 -6.36
C ARG A 54 -0.02 17.70 -6.93
N ALA A 55 1.12 17.63 -7.59
CA ALA A 55 1.67 16.38 -8.10
C ALA A 55 1.90 15.34 -6.98
N LEU A 56 2.41 15.78 -5.83
CA LEU A 56 2.60 14.90 -4.67
C LEU A 56 1.27 14.35 -4.15
N LEU A 57 0.25 15.20 -4.03
CA LEU A 57 -1.08 14.80 -3.60
C LEU A 57 -1.73 13.81 -4.58
N ASP A 58 -1.64 14.09 -5.88
CA ASP A 58 -2.18 13.21 -6.92
C ASP A 58 -1.51 11.82 -6.87
N ALA A 59 -0.19 11.77 -6.62
CA ALA A 59 0.54 10.52 -6.43
C ALA A 59 0.08 9.73 -5.18
N GLN A 60 -0.11 10.41 -4.04
CA GLN A 60 -0.62 9.78 -2.81
C GLN A 60 -2.03 9.20 -3.00
N LEU A 61 -2.91 9.95 -3.66
CA LEU A 61 -4.28 9.50 -3.96
C LEU A 61 -4.28 8.29 -4.88
N ALA A 62 -3.45 8.30 -5.91
CA ALA A 62 -3.30 7.17 -6.83
C ALA A 62 -2.80 5.91 -6.11
N LEU A 63 -1.80 6.05 -5.24
CA LEU A 63 -1.28 4.93 -4.43
C LEU A 63 -2.34 4.37 -3.48
N THR A 64 -3.07 5.25 -2.79
CA THR A 64 -4.14 4.85 -1.86
C THR A 64 -5.26 4.09 -2.57
N ALA A 65 -5.66 4.54 -3.77
CA ALA A 65 -6.64 3.84 -4.58
C ALA A 65 -6.17 2.42 -4.97
N ARG A 66 -4.91 2.29 -5.39
CA ARG A 66 -4.31 0.97 -5.72
C ARG A 66 -4.28 0.03 -4.51
N LEU A 67 -3.88 0.52 -3.33
CA LEU A 67 -3.90 -0.25 -2.09
C LEU A 67 -5.32 -0.74 -1.73
N GLY A 68 -6.33 0.11 -1.93
CA GLY A 68 -7.74 -0.27 -1.75
C GLY A 68 -8.13 -1.46 -2.63
N VAL A 69 -7.81 -1.39 -3.92
CA VAL A 69 -8.09 -2.49 -4.88
C VAL A 69 -7.38 -3.78 -4.46
N ARG A 70 -6.10 -3.71 -4.07
CA ARG A 70 -5.34 -4.89 -3.63
C ARG A 70 -5.92 -5.51 -2.37
N ARG A 71 -6.27 -4.70 -1.38
CA ARG A 71 -6.91 -5.16 -0.14
C ARG A 71 -8.21 -5.91 -0.47
N ASP A 72 -9.03 -5.35 -1.34
CA ASP A 72 -10.32 -5.95 -1.69
C ASP A 72 -10.16 -7.27 -2.45
N ALA A 73 -9.14 -7.37 -3.31
CA ALA A 73 -8.76 -8.61 -3.98
C ALA A 73 -8.27 -9.68 -2.99
N ALA A 74 -7.38 -9.32 -2.06
CA ALA A 74 -6.90 -10.24 -1.01
C ALA A 74 -8.05 -10.73 -0.12
N ALA A 75 -9.00 -9.85 0.24
CA ALA A 75 -10.19 -10.23 1.00
C ALA A 75 -11.10 -11.20 0.22
N ALA A 76 -11.22 -11.03 -1.11
CA ALA A 76 -11.96 -11.97 -1.96
C ALA A 76 -11.29 -13.34 -2.00
N GLN A 77 -9.96 -13.38 -2.15
CA GLN A 77 -9.18 -14.63 -2.13
C GLN A 77 -9.32 -15.37 -0.79
N LEU A 78 -9.26 -14.65 0.33
CA LEU A 78 -9.44 -15.25 1.66
C LEU A 78 -10.83 -15.89 1.82
N ARG A 79 -11.89 -15.20 1.37
CA ARG A 79 -13.26 -15.75 1.39
C ARG A 79 -13.36 -17.02 0.53
N GLN A 80 -12.71 -17.04 -0.63
CA GLN A 80 -12.68 -18.21 -1.50
C GLN A 80 -11.95 -19.38 -0.84
N ALA A 81 -10.79 -19.15 -0.21
CA ALA A 81 -10.04 -20.16 0.52
C ALA A 81 -10.84 -20.76 1.69
N HIS A 82 -11.56 -19.93 2.45
CA HIS A 82 -12.44 -20.42 3.51
C HIS A 82 -13.58 -21.30 2.99
N ARG A 83 -14.21 -20.92 1.87
CA ARG A 83 -15.26 -21.74 1.24
C ARG A 83 -14.71 -23.08 0.74
N ALA A 84 -13.53 -23.07 0.12
CA ALA A 84 -12.88 -24.29 -0.34
C ALA A 84 -12.55 -25.22 0.83
N ASN A 85 -12.00 -24.69 1.93
CA ASN A 85 -11.70 -25.47 3.14
C ASN A 85 -12.98 -26.04 3.76
N ALA A 86 -14.06 -25.26 3.84
CA ALA A 86 -15.35 -25.74 4.32
C ALA A 86 -15.89 -26.90 3.45
N ALA A 87 -15.81 -26.79 2.13
CA ALA A 87 -16.20 -27.87 1.21
C ALA A 87 -15.36 -29.13 1.40
N SER A 88 -14.03 -29.00 1.51
CA SER A 88 -13.13 -30.14 1.75
C SER A 88 -13.47 -30.88 3.05
N ARG A 89 -13.83 -30.16 4.12
CA ARG A 89 -14.26 -30.80 5.38
C ARG A 89 -15.58 -31.54 5.26
N VAL A 90 -16.53 -30.99 4.49
CA VAL A 90 -17.80 -31.67 4.23
C VAL A 90 -17.56 -32.99 3.48
N TYR A 91 -16.73 -32.98 2.43
CA TYR A 91 -16.40 -34.22 1.71
C TYR A 91 -15.69 -35.25 2.59
N ALA A 92 -14.70 -34.84 3.38
CA ALA A 92 -14.02 -35.74 4.32
C ALA A 92 -14.98 -36.34 5.37
N GLY A 93 -15.98 -35.57 5.81
CA GLY A 93 -17.02 -36.07 6.72
C GLY A 93 -18.02 -37.04 6.06
N LEU A 94 -18.26 -36.91 4.76
CA LEU A 94 -19.11 -37.82 3.99
C LEU A 94 -18.40 -39.16 3.69
N GLU A 95 -17.09 -39.16 3.48
CA GLU A 95 -16.29 -40.39 3.30
C GLU A 95 -16.12 -41.19 4.59
N GLN A 96 -16.27 -40.56 5.77
CA GLN A 96 -16.18 -41.20 7.08
C GLN A 96 -17.54 -41.59 7.68
N ALA A 97 -18.64 -41.29 7.00
CA ALA A 97 -19.98 -41.70 7.43
C ALA A 97 -20.21 -43.20 7.08
N PRO A 98 -20.61 -44.05 8.04
CA PRO A 98 -20.79 -45.49 7.86
C PRO A 98 -21.98 -45.88 6.98
#